data_AF-A0A971JQG3-F1
#
_entry.id   AF-A0A971JQG3-F1
#
_cell.length_a   1.000
_cell.length_b   1.000
_cell.length_c   1.000
_cell.angle_alpha   90.00
_cell.angle_beta   90.00
_cell.angle_gamma   90.00
#
_symmetry.space_group_name_H-M   'P 1'
#
loop_
_entity.id
_entity.type
_entity.pdbx_description
1 polymer ?
#
loop_
_entity_poly.entity_id
_entity_poly.type
_entity_poly.pdbx_seq_one_letter_code
_entity_poly.pdbx_strand_id
1 'polypeptide(L)'
;TETSRTTTSMTTKESSLETSETSSPSSSESTSQTAQSSTTQSGTTKPTTTRQTTTKSSVTITATTTVRPTTGTTTAPPAPKPTQVPTTAPPTPTTAAVPSDFPAKNYGTFFRDDYGKNSQLVTSEDGSVTLDTGSSPYGVALIRIDPNLIPDNIRVKVLVIIGDLKYQYDIVKRGSFQGIPLQGSGSCSINVFKQIDASGTSLAQVMTHQYQVSLASSLKPYTAASILSDFSRGSASVRQAASLCSGISTQTGKVDAVYNWIVANIKYDTALSKSITTDKTKYETYLPDPDRTFSARKGICYDYASLMCAMLRSQGIPTRMIKGLVFGSSYHAWNEVFFEGYGWVVVASFRWKEINGTGWVLFDSTFAASGMTSEQISKTTHTKQRVY
;
A
#
# COMPACT_ATOMS: atom_id res chain seq x y z
N THR A 1 8.40 -19.91 49.59
CA THR A 1 9.65 -20.67 49.64
C THR A 1 9.84 -21.35 48.29
N GLU A 2 10.36 -20.62 47.30
CA GLU A 2 11.79 -20.29 47.09
C GLU A 2 12.50 -21.42 46.34
N THR A 3 12.98 -21.15 45.12
CA THR A 3 14.35 -20.65 44.81
C THR A 3 15.36 -21.82 44.88
N SER A 4 16.05 -22.33 43.84
CA SER A 4 16.23 -22.09 42.40
C SER A 4 17.73 -22.32 42.10
N ARG A 5 18.04 -22.96 40.96
CA ARG A 5 19.26 -22.77 40.13
C ARG A 5 20.59 -23.49 40.48
N THR A 6 21.47 -23.50 39.45
CA THR A 6 22.96 -23.53 39.47
C THR A 6 23.66 -24.86 39.87
N THR A 7 24.73 -25.37 39.21
CA THR A 7 25.45 -25.04 37.94
C THR A 7 26.48 -26.14 37.52
N THR A 8 27.04 -26.07 36.30
CA THR A 8 28.49 -26.35 35.96
C THR A 8 29.01 -27.82 36.00
N SER A 9 29.94 -28.32 35.15
CA SER A 9 30.44 -27.93 33.79
C SER A 9 31.44 -28.96 33.20
N MET A 10 31.59 -29.00 31.86
CA MET A 10 32.84 -29.18 31.05
C MET A 10 33.88 -30.30 31.31
N THR A 11 34.24 -31.03 30.24
CA THR A 11 35.60 -31.29 29.63
C THR A 11 35.51 -32.56 28.74
N THR A 12 35.77 -32.65 27.42
CA THR A 12 36.84 -32.24 26.46
C THR A 12 38.02 -33.23 26.28
N LYS A 13 38.09 -33.89 25.11
CA LYS A 13 39.27 -34.23 24.25
C LYS A 13 38.76 -34.82 22.90
N GLU A 14 39.27 -34.43 21.71
CA GLU A 14 40.50 -34.84 20.97
C GLU A 14 40.47 -36.33 20.51
N SER A 15 40.95 -36.78 19.33
CA SER A 15 41.77 -36.22 18.20
C SER A 15 41.57 -37.12 16.93
N SER A 16 41.27 -36.65 15.70
CA SER A 16 42.11 -36.14 14.56
C SER A 16 42.60 -37.21 13.53
N LEU A 17 43.24 -36.74 12.42
CA LEU A 17 43.81 -37.45 11.22
C LEU A 17 42.80 -37.67 10.05
N GLU A 18 42.94 -37.07 8.84
CA GLU A 18 43.94 -37.22 7.72
C GLU A 18 43.59 -38.38 6.75
N THR A 19 43.79 -38.39 5.41
CA THR A 19 44.46 -37.55 4.35
C THR A 19 43.83 -37.93 2.95
N SER A 20 44.14 -37.46 1.70
CA SER A 20 45.04 -36.46 1.05
C SER A 20 44.73 -36.33 -0.48
N GLU A 21 44.86 -35.13 -1.08
CA GLU A 21 45.21 -34.84 -2.52
C GLU A 21 44.28 -35.37 -3.67
N THR A 22 44.40 -35.06 -5.00
CA THR A 22 45.34 -34.26 -5.85
C THR A 22 44.68 -33.71 -7.17
N SER A 23 45.27 -32.65 -7.77
CA SER A 23 45.41 -32.32 -9.22
C SER A 23 44.26 -32.14 -10.25
N SER A 24 44.37 -31.09 -11.07
CA SER A 24 43.82 -30.88 -12.44
C SER A 24 44.94 -31.08 -13.51
N PRO A 25 44.87 -30.71 -14.83
CA PRO A 25 43.77 -30.23 -15.71
C PRO A 25 43.75 -30.92 -17.12
N SER A 26 43.00 -30.40 -18.12
CA SER A 26 43.42 -30.15 -19.54
C SER A 26 42.22 -30.02 -20.53
N SER A 27 42.49 -29.68 -21.80
CA SER A 27 41.55 -29.25 -22.86
C SER A 27 41.90 -29.81 -24.25
N SER A 28 40.93 -29.95 -25.18
CA SER A 28 41.15 -29.80 -26.63
C SER A 28 39.84 -29.75 -27.46
N GLU A 29 39.95 -29.37 -28.74
CA GLU A 29 38.86 -29.19 -29.71
C GLU A 29 38.80 -30.31 -30.77
N SER A 30 37.70 -30.46 -31.52
CA SER A 30 37.65 -30.02 -32.96
C SER A 30 36.59 -30.71 -33.85
N THR A 31 36.13 -29.93 -34.84
CA THR A 31 35.61 -30.28 -36.20
C THR A 31 34.72 -31.50 -36.49
N SER A 32 33.45 -31.21 -36.80
CA SER A 32 32.84 -31.25 -38.15
C SER A 32 33.13 -32.40 -39.15
N GLN A 33 32.05 -32.96 -39.72
CA GLN A 33 32.02 -33.28 -41.17
C GLN A 33 30.59 -33.29 -41.76
N THR A 34 30.49 -33.35 -43.10
CA THR A 34 29.31 -32.92 -43.89
C THR A 34 28.91 -33.97 -44.94
N ALA A 35 27.61 -34.11 -45.25
CA ALA A 35 27.10 -34.82 -46.44
C ALA A 35 25.83 -34.15 -46.99
N GLN A 36 25.49 -34.39 -48.27
CA GLN A 36 24.45 -33.68 -49.05
C GLN A 36 23.49 -34.64 -49.79
N SER A 37 22.60 -34.07 -50.63
CA SER A 37 21.73 -34.73 -51.66
C SER A 37 20.41 -35.32 -51.12
N SER A 38 19.21 -34.83 -51.45
CA SER A 38 18.46 -34.74 -52.74
C SER A 38 17.83 -36.10 -53.16
N THR A 39 16.61 -36.21 -53.73
CA THR A 39 15.77 -35.23 -54.47
C THR A 39 14.26 -35.62 -54.49
N THR A 40 13.36 -34.65 -54.75
CA THR A 40 11.99 -34.75 -55.38
C THR A 40 10.82 -35.61 -54.80
N GLN A 41 9.81 -34.87 -54.32
CA GLN A 41 8.37 -34.85 -54.71
C GLN A 41 7.32 -35.93 -54.31
N SER A 42 6.18 -35.34 -53.87
CA SER A 42 4.77 -35.76 -53.99
C SER A 42 4.16 -36.68 -52.92
N GLY A 43 2.96 -36.31 -52.45
CA GLY A 43 2.21 -36.97 -51.37
C GLY A 43 1.50 -35.97 -50.45
N THR A 44 0.33 -35.46 -50.84
CA THR A 44 -0.43 -34.44 -50.09
C THR A 44 -1.41 -35.03 -49.08
N THR A 45 -1.29 -34.66 -47.79
CA THR A 45 -2.45 -34.54 -46.88
C THR A 45 -2.13 -33.69 -45.63
N LYS A 46 -3.17 -33.12 -45.01
CA LYS A 46 -3.14 -32.28 -43.78
C LYS A 46 -2.99 -33.14 -42.49
N PRO A 47 -2.72 -32.57 -41.29
CA PRO A 47 -2.55 -31.14 -40.95
C PRO A 47 -1.28 -30.76 -40.15
N THR A 48 -0.95 -29.46 -40.16
CA THR A 48 0.23 -28.89 -39.50
C THR A 48 0.01 -28.60 -38.02
N THR A 49 0.88 -29.12 -37.14
CA THR A 49 0.96 -28.72 -35.72
C THR A 49 1.98 -27.58 -35.55
N THR A 50 1.52 -26.33 -35.65
CA THR A 50 2.42 -25.16 -35.55
C THR A 50 2.79 -24.83 -34.10
N ARG A 51 3.98 -25.29 -33.69
CA ARG A 51 4.67 -24.89 -32.45
C ARG A 51 4.97 -23.39 -32.45
N GLN A 52 4.19 -22.58 -31.71
CA GLN A 52 4.52 -21.17 -31.51
C GLN A 52 5.69 -21.01 -30.54
N THR A 53 6.79 -20.44 -31.03
CA THR A 53 7.90 -19.96 -30.20
C THR A 53 7.54 -18.63 -29.54
N THR A 54 7.50 -18.59 -28.20
CA THR A 54 7.26 -17.36 -27.44
C THR A 54 8.50 -16.47 -27.40
N THR A 55 8.53 -15.42 -28.23
CA THR A 55 9.60 -14.41 -28.22
C THR A 55 9.55 -13.59 -26.92
N LYS A 56 10.67 -13.49 -26.19
CA LYS A 56 10.78 -12.62 -25.00
C LYS A 56 10.90 -11.15 -25.42
N SER A 57 9.78 -10.43 -25.47
CA SER A 57 9.77 -8.97 -25.68
C SER A 57 10.20 -8.23 -24.42
N SER A 58 11.46 -7.75 -24.39
CA SER A 58 11.95 -6.83 -23.35
C SER A 58 11.38 -5.43 -23.55
N VAL A 59 10.54 -4.97 -22.62
CA VAL A 59 9.98 -3.60 -22.65
C VAL A 59 10.89 -2.64 -21.87
N THR A 60 11.70 -1.87 -22.58
CA THR A 60 12.50 -0.79 -21.99
C THR A 60 11.60 0.41 -21.68
N ILE A 61 11.33 0.65 -20.40
CA ILE A 61 10.63 1.86 -19.95
C ILE A 61 11.67 2.96 -19.66
N THR A 62 11.93 3.81 -20.66
CA THR A 62 12.80 4.98 -20.49
C THR A 62 12.14 5.98 -19.54
N ALA A 63 12.71 6.16 -18.35
CA ALA A 63 12.26 7.18 -17.40
C ALA A 63 12.64 8.58 -17.90
N THR A 64 11.66 9.47 -18.10
CA THR A 64 11.91 10.86 -18.50
C THR A 64 12.54 11.66 -17.36
N THR A 65 13.85 11.91 -17.44
CA THR A 65 14.61 12.62 -16.41
C THR A 65 14.39 14.14 -16.49
N THR A 66 13.53 14.70 -15.63
CA THR A 66 13.49 16.16 -15.42
C THR A 66 14.57 16.57 -14.42
N VAL A 67 15.74 16.94 -14.92
CA VAL A 67 16.78 17.62 -14.12
C VAL A 67 16.32 19.06 -13.86
N ARG A 68 16.40 19.52 -12.60
CA ARG A 68 16.06 20.89 -12.20
C ARG A 68 17.33 21.75 -12.12
N PRO A 69 17.47 22.84 -12.90
CA PRO A 69 18.52 23.84 -12.70
C PRO A 69 18.34 24.64 -11.40
N THR A 70 19.44 25.16 -10.87
CA THR A 70 19.45 26.06 -9.71
C THR A 70 19.06 27.49 -10.09
N THR A 71 18.17 28.08 -9.29
CA THR A 71 17.99 29.54 -9.05
C THR A 71 18.19 30.49 -10.25
N GLY A 72 17.08 30.84 -10.92
CA GLY A 72 16.98 31.99 -11.82
C GLY A 72 15.53 32.46 -11.93
N THR A 73 15.29 33.78 -11.91
CA THR A 73 13.93 34.34 -11.86
C THR A 73 13.41 34.64 -13.27
N THR A 74 12.47 33.84 -13.78
CA THR A 74 11.62 34.21 -14.93
C THR A 74 10.35 33.36 -14.98
N THR A 75 9.32 33.84 -15.66
CA THR A 75 7.99 33.20 -15.73
C THR A 75 7.99 31.91 -16.55
N ALA A 76 7.35 30.86 -16.03
CA ALA A 76 7.24 29.56 -16.68
C ALA A 76 6.01 29.47 -17.62
N PRO A 77 6.11 28.73 -18.75
CA PRO A 77 4.93 28.35 -19.55
C PRO A 77 3.93 27.47 -18.78
N PRO A 78 2.65 27.42 -19.19
CA PRO A 78 1.63 26.64 -18.49
C PRO A 78 1.89 25.12 -18.57
N ALA A 79 1.70 24.43 -17.45
CA ALA A 79 1.89 22.98 -17.35
C ALA A 79 0.80 22.20 -18.13
N PRO A 80 1.12 21.01 -18.67
CA PRO A 80 0.13 20.17 -19.36
C PRO A 80 -0.99 19.73 -18.42
N LYS A 81 -2.23 19.79 -18.92
CA LYS A 81 -3.47 19.55 -18.16
C LYS A 81 -3.52 18.11 -17.61
N PRO A 82 -3.60 17.89 -16.28
CA PRO A 82 -3.72 16.55 -15.71
C PRO A 82 -5.02 15.85 -16.12
N THR A 83 -4.95 14.55 -16.40
CA THR A 83 -6.14 13.70 -16.60
C THR A 83 -6.93 13.63 -15.29
N GLN A 84 -8.17 14.13 -15.31
CA GLN A 84 -9.05 14.05 -14.16
C GLN A 84 -9.51 12.60 -13.93
N VAL A 85 -9.36 12.11 -12.70
CA VAL A 85 -10.21 11.02 -12.21
C VAL A 85 -11.66 11.54 -12.23
N PRO A 86 -12.67 10.75 -12.64
CA PRO A 86 -14.05 11.23 -12.69
C PRO A 86 -14.53 11.78 -11.35
N THR A 87 -14.67 13.11 -11.26
CA THR A 87 -15.32 13.77 -10.14
C THR A 87 -16.81 13.50 -10.24
N THR A 88 -17.27 12.39 -9.65
CA THR A 88 -18.69 12.22 -9.34
C THR A 88 -19.11 13.42 -8.49
N ALA A 89 -20.00 14.26 -9.02
CA ALA A 89 -20.56 15.36 -8.26
C ALA A 89 -21.15 14.82 -6.95
N PRO A 90 -21.03 15.54 -5.81
CA PRO A 90 -21.74 15.18 -4.60
C PRO A 90 -23.23 14.98 -4.92
N PRO A 91 -23.89 13.96 -4.38
CA PRO A 91 -25.34 13.80 -4.57
C PRO A 91 -26.03 15.07 -4.07
N THR A 92 -26.90 15.65 -4.89
CA THR A 92 -27.67 16.85 -4.52
C THR A 92 -28.36 16.60 -3.17
N PRO A 93 -28.18 17.46 -2.16
CA PRO A 93 -28.79 17.28 -0.86
C PRO A 93 -30.31 17.13 -1.01
N THR A 94 -30.81 15.92 -0.74
CA THR A 94 -32.24 15.65 -0.74
C THR A 94 -32.84 16.34 0.47
N THR A 95 -34.00 16.99 0.30
CA THR A 95 -34.67 17.82 1.32
C THR A 95 -35.23 17.05 2.53
N ALA A 96 -34.78 15.81 2.74
CA ALA A 96 -35.04 15.05 3.95
C ALA A 96 -34.37 15.73 5.16
N ALA A 97 -35.04 15.69 6.31
CA ALA A 97 -34.50 16.26 7.54
C ALA A 97 -33.18 15.56 7.92
N VAL A 98 -32.11 16.35 8.07
CA VAL A 98 -30.80 15.88 8.54
C VAL A 98 -30.99 15.27 9.94
N PRO A 99 -30.62 13.99 10.18
CA PRO A 99 -30.65 13.40 11.51
C PRO A 99 -29.79 14.24 12.47
N SER A 100 -30.29 14.50 13.68
CA SER A 100 -29.52 15.24 14.70
C SER A 100 -28.21 14.52 15.07
N ASP A 101 -28.23 13.20 14.96
CA ASP A 101 -27.17 12.30 15.34
C ASP A 101 -27.01 11.21 14.28
N PHE A 102 -25.76 10.89 13.94
CA PHE A 102 -25.43 9.72 13.12
C PHE A 102 -25.24 8.50 14.04
N PRO A 103 -26.07 7.45 13.97
CA PRO A 103 -25.88 6.26 14.80
C PRO A 103 -24.55 5.54 14.48
N ALA A 104 -23.86 5.03 15.50
CA ALA A 104 -22.60 4.30 15.32
C ALA A 104 -22.84 2.91 14.68
N LYS A 105 -22.64 2.81 13.37
CA LYS A 105 -22.74 1.56 12.62
C LYS A 105 -21.39 0.87 12.48
N ASN A 106 -21.33 -0.42 12.77
CA ASN A 106 -20.14 -1.25 12.57
C ASN A 106 -20.27 -1.99 11.23
N TYR A 107 -19.41 -1.66 10.26
CA TYR A 107 -19.40 -2.26 8.92
C TYR A 107 -18.54 -3.54 8.84
N GLY A 108 -18.08 -4.04 9.99
CA GLY A 108 -17.06 -5.06 10.15
C GLY A 108 -15.65 -4.49 9.97
N THR A 109 -14.65 -5.27 10.41
CA THR A 109 -13.22 -4.97 10.29
C THR A 109 -12.50 -6.23 9.85
N PHE A 110 -11.52 -6.10 8.95
CA PHE A 110 -10.63 -7.21 8.57
C PHE A 110 -9.22 -6.88 9.07
N PHE A 111 -8.75 -7.58 10.10
CA PHE A 111 -7.47 -7.31 10.75
C PHE A 111 -6.33 -8.05 10.03
N ARG A 112 -5.07 -7.63 10.24
CA ARG A 112 -3.92 -8.43 9.79
C ARG A 112 -3.91 -9.84 10.40
N ASP A 113 -4.51 -10.03 11.57
CA ASP A 113 -4.65 -11.35 12.21
C ASP A 113 -5.68 -12.26 11.50
N ASP A 114 -6.39 -11.76 10.50
CA ASP A 114 -7.32 -12.50 9.66
C ASP A 114 -6.71 -12.88 8.29
N TYR A 115 -5.47 -12.45 8.01
CA TYR A 115 -4.72 -12.82 6.82
C TYR A 115 -4.44 -14.33 6.79
N GLY A 116 -4.55 -14.94 5.61
CA GLY A 116 -4.33 -16.38 5.42
C GLY A 116 -5.50 -17.30 5.82
N LYS A 117 -6.58 -16.78 6.44
CA LYS A 117 -7.70 -17.62 6.91
C LYS A 117 -8.63 -18.14 5.80
N ASN A 118 -8.57 -17.55 4.60
CA ASN A 118 -9.45 -17.87 3.47
C ASN A 118 -8.65 -18.25 2.21
N SER A 119 -7.39 -18.69 2.36
CA SER A 119 -6.38 -18.57 1.31
C SER A 119 -6.70 -19.21 -0.03
N GLN A 120 -6.41 -18.46 -1.10
CA GLN A 120 -6.39 -18.91 -2.49
C GLN A 120 -5.03 -18.52 -3.06
N LEU A 121 -4.06 -19.43 -2.99
CA LEU A 121 -2.64 -19.14 -3.22
C LEU A 121 -2.22 -19.30 -4.68
N VAL A 122 -1.44 -18.36 -5.17
CA VAL A 122 -0.75 -18.39 -6.47
C VAL A 122 0.69 -17.98 -6.26
N THR A 123 1.65 -18.76 -6.76
CA THR A 123 3.09 -18.50 -6.59
C THR A 123 3.75 -18.18 -7.93
N SER A 124 4.80 -17.35 -7.94
CA SER A 124 5.63 -17.12 -9.14
C SER A 124 6.38 -18.38 -9.57
N GLU A 125 6.75 -18.46 -10.86
CA GLU A 125 7.54 -19.56 -11.42
C GLU A 125 8.90 -19.75 -10.71
N ASP A 126 9.51 -18.64 -10.27
CA ASP A 126 10.76 -18.64 -9.50
C ASP A 126 10.57 -18.85 -7.98
N GLY A 127 9.35 -19.14 -7.52
CA GLY A 127 9.02 -19.34 -6.10
C GLY A 127 9.03 -18.09 -5.22
N SER A 128 9.57 -16.96 -5.71
CA SER A 128 9.93 -15.81 -4.88
C SER A 128 8.76 -14.95 -4.39
N VAL A 129 7.57 -15.11 -4.98
CA VAL A 129 6.36 -14.35 -4.61
C VAL A 129 5.18 -15.30 -4.41
N THR A 130 4.55 -15.26 -3.24
CA THR A 130 3.23 -15.84 -2.98
C THR A 130 2.18 -14.72 -2.97
N LEU A 131 1.14 -14.85 -3.80
CA LEU A 131 -0.08 -14.04 -3.79
C LEU A 131 -1.22 -14.86 -3.17
N ASP A 132 -2.07 -14.22 -2.36
CA ASP A 132 -3.31 -14.79 -1.83
C ASP A 132 -4.49 -13.89 -2.24
N THR A 133 -5.40 -14.43 -3.06
CA THR A 133 -6.63 -13.75 -3.51
C THR A 133 -7.85 -14.08 -2.66
N GLY A 134 -7.73 -14.99 -1.68
CA GLY A 134 -8.83 -15.42 -0.81
C GLY A 134 -9.33 -14.34 0.14
N SER A 135 -8.53 -13.30 0.39
CA SER A 135 -8.92 -12.13 1.19
C SER A 135 -9.61 -11.03 0.36
N SER A 136 -9.67 -11.15 -0.96
CA SER A 136 -10.19 -10.11 -1.84
C SER A 136 -11.64 -9.68 -1.58
N PRO A 137 -12.58 -10.53 -1.11
CA PRO A 137 -13.91 -10.08 -0.67
C PRO A 137 -13.90 -9.05 0.47
N TYR A 138 -12.82 -9.00 1.27
CA TYR A 138 -12.58 -8.03 2.33
C TYR A 138 -11.81 -6.78 1.84
N GLY A 139 -11.50 -6.69 0.55
CA GLY A 139 -10.87 -5.51 -0.06
C GLY A 139 -9.34 -5.49 -0.05
N VAL A 140 -8.68 -6.62 0.22
CA VAL A 140 -7.23 -6.77 0.10
C VAL A 140 -6.86 -8.09 -0.58
N ALA A 141 -5.89 -8.06 -1.49
CA ALA A 141 -5.12 -9.26 -1.86
C ALA A 141 -3.83 -9.27 -1.04
N LEU A 142 -3.36 -10.42 -0.59
CA LEU A 142 -2.16 -10.48 0.26
C LEU A 142 -0.94 -10.89 -0.57
N ILE A 143 0.19 -10.22 -0.39
CA ILE A 143 1.46 -10.60 -1.02
C ILE A 143 2.52 -10.93 0.03
N ARG A 144 3.23 -12.03 -0.17
CA ARG A 144 4.42 -12.41 0.59
C ARG A 144 5.58 -12.61 -0.38
N ILE A 145 6.72 -12.02 -0.04
CA ILE A 145 7.97 -12.15 -0.80
C ILE A 145 8.92 -13.04 0.01
N ASP A 146 9.58 -14.01 -0.63
CA ASP A 146 10.58 -14.84 0.02
C ASP A 146 11.90 -14.06 0.23
N PRO A 147 12.43 -13.97 1.47
CA PRO A 147 13.63 -13.18 1.77
C PRO A 147 14.92 -13.77 1.19
N ASN A 148 14.97 -15.08 0.93
CA ASN A 148 16.15 -15.75 0.39
C ASN A 148 16.27 -15.54 -1.12
N LEU A 149 15.12 -15.41 -1.80
CA LEU A 149 15.04 -15.23 -3.25
C LEU A 149 14.97 -13.74 -3.67
N ILE A 150 14.42 -12.86 -2.83
CA ILE A 150 14.45 -11.40 -3.02
C ILE A 150 14.72 -10.71 -1.67
N PRO A 151 15.99 -10.45 -1.31
CA PRO A 151 16.35 -9.79 -0.05
C PRO A 151 15.87 -8.33 0.03
N ASP A 152 15.92 -7.76 1.24
CA ASP A 152 15.38 -6.42 1.58
C ASP A 152 15.97 -5.27 0.74
N ASN A 153 17.22 -5.40 0.30
CA ASN A 153 17.91 -4.40 -0.52
C ASN A 153 17.45 -4.36 -1.99
N ILE A 154 16.72 -5.38 -2.46
CA ILE A 154 16.11 -5.40 -3.80
C ILE A 154 14.69 -4.86 -3.69
N ARG A 155 14.41 -3.71 -4.33
CA ARG A 155 13.07 -3.14 -4.36
C ARG A 155 12.09 -4.07 -5.08
N VAL A 156 10.89 -4.22 -4.51
CA VAL A 156 9.76 -4.90 -5.13
C VAL A 156 8.60 -3.92 -5.25
N LYS A 157 8.01 -3.81 -6.44
CA LYS A 157 6.82 -2.99 -6.70
C LYS A 157 5.66 -3.87 -7.17
N VAL A 158 4.48 -3.62 -6.62
CA VAL A 158 3.21 -4.22 -7.05
C VAL A 158 2.38 -3.17 -7.77
N LEU A 159 1.98 -3.46 -9.00
CA LEU A 159 0.99 -2.70 -9.77
C LEU A 159 -0.33 -3.46 -9.77
N VAL A 160 -1.32 -2.91 -9.08
CA VAL A 160 -2.73 -3.34 -9.14
C VAL A 160 -3.42 -2.53 -10.23
N ILE A 161 -4.11 -3.22 -11.13
CA ILE A 161 -5.00 -2.66 -12.15
C ILE A 161 -6.40 -3.22 -11.90
N ILE A 162 -7.42 -2.38 -11.79
CA ILE A 162 -8.82 -2.80 -11.66
C ILE A 162 -9.73 -1.83 -12.40
N GLY A 163 -10.28 -2.27 -13.53
CA GLY A 163 -10.77 -1.35 -14.57
C GLY A 163 -9.68 -0.35 -14.98
N ASP A 164 -10.03 0.93 -15.07
CA ASP A 164 -9.07 2.02 -15.36
C ASP A 164 -8.18 2.40 -14.17
N LEU A 165 -8.51 1.96 -12.95
CA LEU A 165 -7.75 2.32 -11.74
C LEU A 165 -6.42 1.57 -11.72
N LYS A 166 -5.32 2.33 -11.66
CA LYS A 166 -3.94 1.82 -11.60
C LYS A 166 -3.26 2.34 -10.34
N TYR A 167 -2.90 1.44 -9.43
CA TYR A 167 -2.29 1.73 -8.13
C TYR A 167 -0.98 0.97 -7.95
N GLN A 168 0.03 1.65 -7.41
CA GLN A 168 1.37 1.10 -7.19
C GLN A 168 1.72 1.10 -5.70
N TYR A 169 2.40 0.04 -5.26
CA TYR A 169 2.82 -0.19 -3.88
C TYR A 169 4.24 -0.74 -3.85
N ASP A 170 5.10 -0.14 -3.04
CA ASP A 170 6.43 -0.68 -2.74
C ASP A 170 6.35 -1.68 -1.58
N ILE A 171 6.93 -2.86 -1.74
CA ILE A 171 6.91 -3.92 -0.73
C ILE A 171 8.25 -3.90 0.00
N VAL A 172 8.24 -3.42 1.25
CA VAL A 172 9.46 -3.27 2.07
C VAL A 172 9.70 -4.42 3.04
N LYS A 173 8.65 -5.11 3.48
CA LYS A 173 8.75 -6.29 4.38
C LYS A 173 8.92 -7.58 3.55
N ARG A 174 9.53 -8.61 4.12
CA ARG A 174 9.69 -9.98 3.55
C ARG A 174 9.11 -11.04 4.50
N GLY A 175 9.02 -12.28 4.04
CA GLY A 175 8.65 -13.47 4.84
C GLY A 175 7.20 -13.52 5.36
N SER A 176 6.48 -12.40 5.33
CA SER A 176 5.16 -12.21 5.91
C SER A 176 4.19 -11.58 4.90
N PHE A 177 2.90 -11.93 4.99
CA PHE A 177 1.87 -11.38 4.12
C PHE A 177 1.60 -9.89 4.39
N GLN A 178 1.63 -9.09 3.34
CA GLN A 178 1.26 -7.67 3.32
C GLN A 178 -0.07 -7.50 2.56
N GLY A 179 -1.06 -6.82 3.14
CA GLY A 179 -2.34 -6.59 2.47
C GLY A 179 -2.26 -5.45 1.47
N ILE A 180 -2.42 -5.75 0.18
CA ILE A 180 -2.49 -4.78 -0.91
C ILE A 180 -3.97 -4.44 -1.14
N PRO A 181 -4.40 -3.18 -0.90
CA PRO A 181 -5.81 -2.82 -0.98
C PRO A 181 -6.31 -2.80 -2.42
N LEU A 182 -7.55 -3.23 -2.62
CA LEU A 182 -8.23 -3.35 -3.92
C LEU A 182 -9.33 -2.28 -4.00
N GLN A 183 -9.23 -1.32 -4.91
CA GLN A 183 -10.09 -0.12 -4.90
C GLN A 183 -11.50 -0.33 -5.50
N GLY A 184 -11.91 -1.56 -5.77
CA GLY A 184 -13.22 -1.90 -6.32
C GLY A 184 -13.45 -3.39 -6.55
N SER A 185 -14.54 -3.72 -7.22
CA SER A 185 -14.82 -5.05 -7.79
C SER A 185 -14.57 -5.04 -9.31
N GLY A 186 -14.50 -6.23 -9.92
CA GLY A 186 -14.34 -6.43 -11.37
C GLY A 186 -13.01 -7.08 -11.74
N SER A 187 -12.66 -6.99 -13.02
CA SER A 187 -11.45 -7.61 -13.57
C SER A 187 -10.20 -6.96 -12.99
N CYS A 188 -9.39 -7.73 -12.26
CA CYS A 188 -8.20 -7.27 -11.57
C CYS A 188 -6.95 -7.95 -12.14
N SER A 189 -5.90 -7.18 -12.35
CA SER A 189 -4.55 -7.67 -12.67
C SER A 189 -3.56 -7.18 -11.60
N ILE A 190 -2.86 -8.12 -10.98
CA ILE A 190 -1.79 -7.86 -10.02
C ILE A 190 -0.47 -8.25 -10.67
N ASN A 191 0.41 -7.27 -10.85
CA ASN A 191 1.69 -7.42 -11.54
C ASN A 191 2.81 -7.07 -10.56
N VAL A 192 3.76 -7.97 -10.35
CA VAL A 192 4.83 -7.81 -9.36
C VAL A 192 6.16 -7.74 -10.09
N PHE A 193 6.98 -6.75 -9.73
CA PHE A 193 8.26 -6.48 -10.35
C PHE A 193 9.37 -6.40 -9.31
N LYS A 194 10.57 -6.92 -9.63
CA LYS A 194 11.79 -6.77 -8.82
C LYS A 194 12.82 -5.91 -9.55
N GLN A 195 13.55 -5.11 -8.79
CA GLN A 195 14.70 -4.33 -9.28
C GLN A 195 15.80 -5.25 -9.82
N ILE A 196 16.41 -4.85 -10.94
CA ILE A 196 17.51 -5.60 -11.59
C ILE A 196 18.76 -4.76 -11.88
N ASP A 197 18.74 -3.45 -11.62
CA ASP A 197 19.93 -2.58 -11.66
C ASP A 197 20.25 -1.98 -10.29
N ALA A 198 21.48 -1.49 -10.09
CA ALA A 198 21.90 -0.87 -8.84
C ALA A 198 21.21 0.50 -8.58
N SER A 199 20.75 1.16 -9.64
CA SER A 199 20.11 2.49 -9.60
C SER A 199 18.62 2.48 -9.22
N GLY A 200 17.96 1.32 -9.21
CA GLY A 200 16.53 1.20 -8.89
C GLY A 200 15.60 1.68 -10.01
N THR A 201 16.12 1.73 -11.24
CA THR A 201 15.43 2.24 -12.44
C THR A 201 14.88 1.12 -13.33
N SER A 202 15.55 -0.02 -13.38
CA SER A 202 15.18 -1.17 -14.22
C SER A 202 14.47 -2.23 -13.39
N LEU A 203 13.30 -2.65 -13.86
CA LEU A 203 12.41 -3.58 -13.18
C LEU A 203 12.11 -4.78 -14.08
N ALA A 204 12.33 -6.00 -13.58
CA ALA A 204 11.87 -7.23 -14.23
C ALA A 204 10.54 -7.69 -13.62
N GLN A 205 9.59 -8.11 -14.45
CA GLN A 205 8.34 -8.70 -13.98
C GLN A 205 8.60 -10.12 -13.44
N VAL A 206 8.12 -10.39 -12.22
CA VAL A 206 8.27 -11.66 -11.50
C VAL A 206 6.99 -12.50 -11.60
N MET A 207 5.82 -11.84 -11.57
CA MET A 207 4.55 -12.47 -11.87
C MET A 207 3.56 -11.47 -12.47
N THR A 208 2.60 -11.98 -13.21
CA THR A 208 1.29 -11.33 -13.43
C THR A 208 0.21 -12.35 -13.09
N HIS A 209 -0.82 -11.90 -12.39
CA HIS A 209 -2.00 -12.72 -12.09
C HIS A 209 -3.26 -11.92 -12.39
N GLN A 210 -4.23 -12.55 -13.05
CA GLN A 210 -5.51 -11.94 -13.44
C GLN A 210 -6.67 -12.76 -12.88
N TYR A 211 -7.62 -12.10 -12.24
CA TYR A 211 -8.78 -12.74 -11.61
C TYR A 211 -9.92 -11.72 -11.43
N GLN A 212 -11.14 -12.22 -11.15
CA GLN A 212 -12.28 -11.36 -10.84
C GLN A 212 -12.34 -11.08 -9.34
N VAL A 213 -12.34 -9.79 -8.96
CA VAL A 213 -12.56 -9.35 -7.58
C VAL A 213 -14.06 -9.14 -7.37
N SER A 214 -14.64 -9.84 -6.39
CA SER A 214 -15.99 -9.56 -5.90
C SER A 214 -15.90 -9.12 -4.44
N LEU A 215 -15.93 -7.81 -4.19
CA LEU A 215 -15.99 -7.26 -2.84
C LEU A 215 -17.34 -7.59 -2.19
N ALA A 216 -17.35 -8.01 -0.93
CA ALA A 216 -18.58 -8.20 -0.16
C ALA A 216 -19.33 -6.87 0.10
N SER A 217 -18.65 -5.73 -0.04
CA SER A 217 -19.21 -4.38 -0.17
C SER A 217 -18.14 -3.42 -0.67
N SER A 218 -18.52 -2.37 -1.40
CA SER A 218 -17.63 -1.27 -1.81
C SER A 218 -16.97 -0.52 -0.63
N LEU A 219 -17.47 -0.72 0.59
CA LEU A 219 -16.88 -0.18 1.82
C LEU A 219 -15.71 -1.03 2.36
N LYS A 220 -15.59 -2.31 1.97
CA LYS A 220 -14.65 -3.26 2.60
C LYS A 220 -13.17 -2.87 2.54
N PRO A 221 -12.60 -2.37 1.42
CA PRO A 221 -11.22 -1.91 1.36
C PRO A 221 -10.91 -0.82 2.40
N TYR A 222 -11.92 -0.02 2.74
CA TYR A 222 -11.86 1.07 3.71
C TYR A 222 -12.16 0.62 5.15
N THR A 223 -12.26 -0.69 5.40
CA THR A 223 -12.41 -1.33 6.73
C THR A 223 -11.33 -2.40 7.02
N ALA A 224 -10.42 -2.64 6.07
CA ALA A 224 -9.35 -3.61 6.18
C ALA A 224 -8.02 -2.98 6.61
N ALA A 225 -7.21 -3.75 7.34
CA ALA A 225 -5.78 -3.51 7.49
C ALA A 225 -5.07 -3.69 6.15
N SER A 226 -4.10 -2.84 5.84
CA SER A 226 -3.34 -2.87 4.57
C SER A 226 -1.93 -2.31 4.73
N ILE A 227 -1.09 -2.44 3.71
CA ILE A 227 0.29 -1.91 3.68
C ILE A 227 0.39 -0.37 3.90
N LEU A 228 -0.72 0.37 3.80
CA LEU A 228 -0.78 1.82 4.06
C LEU A 228 -1.40 2.18 5.42
N SER A 229 -1.94 1.20 6.14
CA SER A 229 -2.56 1.32 7.46
C SER A 229 -2.68 -0.10 8.03
N ASP A 230 -1.56 -0.61 8.55
CA ASP A 230 -1.48 -1.95 9.12
C ASP A 230 -1.94 -1.92 10.58
N PHE A 231 -2.80 -2.85 10.97
CA PHE A 231 -3.29 -2.98 12.33
C PHE A 231 -3.80 -4.39 12.65
N SER A 232 -3.71 -4.72 13.93
CA SER A 232 -4.08 -6.01 14.50
C SER A 232 -4.93 -5.83 15.75
N ARG A 233 -5.61 -6.88 16.21
CA ARG A 233 -6.28 -6.92 17.52
C ARG A 233 -5.26 -6.73 18.66
N GLY A 234 -4.00 -7.12 18.42
CA GLY A 234 -2.85 -6.86 19.28
C GLY A 234 -2.28 -5.43 19.22
N SER A 235 -2.76 -4.57 18.33
CA SER A 235 -2.20 -3.23 18.14
C SER A 235 -2.52 -2.25 19.28
N ALA A 236 -1.58 -1.36 19.57
CA ALA A 236 -1.70 -0.38 20.66
C ALA A 236 -2.67 0.76 20.29
N SER A 237 -2.58 1.24 19.05
CA SER A 237 -3.53 2.16 18.42
C SER A 237 -4.97 1.64 18.46
N VAL A 238 -5.17 0.34 18.20
CA VAL A 238 -6.48 -0.34 18.23
C VAL A 238 -7.06 -0.39 19.65
N ARG A 239 -6.24 -0.72 20.67
CA ARG A 239 -6.69 -0.65 22.08
C ARG A 239 -7.07 0.78 22.49
N GLN A 240 -6.30 1.78 22.08
CA GLN A 240 -6.66 3.18 22.35
C GLN A 240 -7.99 3.56 21.67
N ALA A 241 -8.19 3.19 20.41
CA ALA A 241 -9.44 3.46 19.69
C ALA A 241 -10.65 2.83 20.37
N ALA A 242 -10.54 1.57 20.83
CA ALA A 242 -11.58 0.90 21.59
C ALA A 242 -11.89 1.61 22.93
N SER A 243 -10.86 2.11 23.62
CA SER A 243 -11.04 2.88 24.86
C SER A 243 -11.70 4.25 24.63
N LEU A 244 -11.37 4.93 23.53
CA LEU A 244 -11.93 6.24 23.18
C LEU A 244 -13.39 6.15 22.72
N CYS A 245 -13.72 5.08 21.99
CA CYS A 245 -15.05 4.85 21.42
C CYS A 245 -15.99 4.08 22.36
N SER A 246 -15.56 3.77 23.58
CA SER A 246 -16.34 3.06 24.60
C SER A 246 -17.53 3.91 25.06
N GLY A 247 -18.72 3.30 25.17
CA GLY A 247 -19.96 3.99 25.54
C GLY A 247 -20.54 4.95 24.49
N ILE A 248 -19.78 5.36 23.47
CA ILE A 248 -20.25 6.30 22.45
C ILE A 248 -21.22 5.60 21.47
N SER A 249 -22.43 6.12 21.36
CA SER A 249 -23.51 5.60 20.51
C SER A 249 -23.58 6.22 19.11
N THR A 250 -22.89 7.34 18.86
CA THR A 250 -22.89 8.06 17.58
C THR A 250 -21.59 7.86 16.79
N GLN A 251 -21.68 7.81 15.46
CA GLN A 251 -20.50 7.68 14.60
C GLN A 251 -19.66 8.95 14.62
N THR A 252 -20.30 10.13 14.68
CA THR A 252 -19.63 11.42 14.90
C THR A 252 -18.78 11.37 16.17
N GLY A 253 -19.38 11.10 17.33
CA GLY A 253 -18.65 11.08 18.60
C GLY A 253 -17.45 10.11 18.63
N LYS A 254 -17.53 8.98 17.91
CA LYS A 254 -16.40 8.04 17.76
C LYS A 254 -15.28 8.60 16.89
N VAL A 255 -15.64 9.23 15.77
CA VAL A 255 -14.71 9.95 14.90
C VAL A 255 -14.04 11.10 15.66
N ASP A 256 -14.82 11.85 16.43
CA ASP A 256 -14.39 13.00 17.22
C ASP A 256 -13.44 12.60 18.36
N ALA A 257 -13.75 11.52 19.10
CA ALA A 257 -12.91 11.02 20.18
C ALA A 257 -11.53 10.57 19.66
N VAL A 258 -11.48 9.91 18.51
CA VAL A 258 -10.22 9.53 17.84
C VAL A 258 -9.48 10.76 17.28
N TYR A 259 -10.19 11.69 16.63
CA TYR A 259 -9.61 12.90 16.07
C TYR A 259 -8.93 13.77 17.14
N ASN A 260 -9.69 14.13 18.18
CA ASN A 260 -9.22 15.00 19.25
C ASN A 260 -8.04 14.36 20.00
N TRP A 261 -8.07 13.03 20.18
CA TRP A 261 -6.94 12.31 20.74
C TRP A 261 -5.70 12.42 19.86
N ILE A 262 -5.80 12.17 18.54
CA ILE A 262 -4.66 12.26 17.61
C ILE A 262 -4.07 13.68 17.61
N VAL A 263 -4.91 14.71 17.50
CA VAL A 263 -4.49 16.11 17.49
C VAL A 263 -3.79 16.52 18.80
N ALA A 264 -4.26 16.03 19.95
CA ALA A 264 -3.65 16.32 21.25
C ALA A 264 -2.38 15.49 21.56
N ASN A 265 -2.21 14.31 20.93
CA ASN A 265 -1.17 13.34 21.31
C ASN A 265 -0.05 13.14 20.29
N ILE A 266 -0.24 13.51 19.01
CA ILE A 266 0.75 13.32 17.95
C ILE A 266 1.32 14.68 17.53
N LYS A 267 2.64 14.80 17.44
CA LYS A 267 3.34 16.01 16.97
C LYS A 267 3.87 15.86 15.54
N TYR A 268 3.93 16.95 14.78
CA TYR A 268 4.47 16.91 13.44
C TYR A 268 6.00 16.72 13.45
N ASP A 269 6.50 15.69 12.78
CA ASP A 269 7.93 15.38 12.69
C ASP A 269 8.58 16.13 11.52
N THR A 270 8.96 17.39 11.77
CA THR A 270 9.64 18.26 10.80
C THR A 270 10.99 17.69 10.33
N ALA A 271 11.70 16.94 11.18
CA ALA A 271 12.98 16.33 10.85
C ALA A 271 12.80 15.16 9.88
N LEU A 272 11.80 14.29 10.13
CA LEU A 272 11.40 13.24 9.20
C LEU A 272 10.88 13.82 7.88
N SER A 273 10.02 14.83 7.95
CA SER A 273 9.50 15.55 6.77
C SER A 273 10.63 16.10 5.90
N LYS A 274 11.68 16.67 6.50
CA LYS A 274 12.88 17.13 5.79
C LYS A 274 13.66 15.95 5.21
N SER A 275 13.94 14.91 6.00
CA SER A 275 14.73 13.76 5.53
C SER A 275 14.06 12.97 4.41
N ILE A 276 12.73 12.94 4.31
CA ILE A 276 12.00 12.28 3.22
C ILE A 276 12.01 13.17 1.96
N THR A 277 11.78 14.47 2.11
CA THR A 277 11.70 15.39 0.96
C THR A 277 13.05 15.68 0.30
N THR A 278 14.18 15.51 1.01
CA THR A 278 15.53 15.64 0.44
C THR A 278 16.10 14.35 -0.13
N ASP A 279 15.45 13.20 0.04
CA ASP A 279 15.97 11.88 -0.33
C ASP A 279 14.94 11.09 -1.14
N LYS A 280 15.16 11.01 -2.46
CA LYS A 280 14.29 10.28 -3.38
C LYS A 280 14.08 8.82 -2.95
N THR A 281 15.10 8.17 -2.39
CA THR A 281 14.99 6.75 -2.01
C THR A 281 14.02 6.56 -0.83
N LYS A 282 14.06 7.48 0.14
CA LYS A 282 13.11 7.52 1.26
C LYS A 282 11.72 7.93 0.78
N TYR A 283 11.60 8.95 -0.07
CA TYR A 283 10.32 9.36 -0.65
C TYR A 283 9.59 8.21 -1.38
N GLU A 284 10.30 7.39 -2.14
CA GLU A 284 9.73 6.27 -2.89
C GLU A 284 9.39 5.04 -2.02
N THR A 285 10.04 4.86 -0.87
CA THR A 285 9.92 3.64 -0.04
C THR A 285 9.29 3.87 1.33
N TYR A 286 8.99 5.12 1.71
CA TYR A 286 8.36 5.41 3.00
C TYR A 286 6.94 4.85 3.06
N LEU A 287 6.70 3.99 4.05
CA LEU A 287 5.40 3.50 4.45
C LEU A 287 5.13 3.88 5.90
N PRO A 288 3.91 4.39 6.22
CA PRO A 288 3.53 4.70 7.59
C PRO A 288 3.26 3.41 8.37
N ASP A 289 3.45 3.47 9.68
CA ASP A 289 3.15 2.38 10.60
C ASP A 289 2.34 2.94 11.79
N PRO A 290 1.03 2.63 11.89
CA PRO A 290 0.15 3.19 12.92
C PRO A 290 0.65 3.00 14.35
N ASP A 291 1.16 1.81 14.71
CA ASP A 291 1.62 1.56 16.08
C ASP A 291 2.98 2.21 16.36
N ARG A 292 3.85 2.36 15.35
CA ARG A 292 5.05 3.20 15.45
C ARG A 292 4.69 4.66 15.69
N THR A 293 3.74 5.23 14.94
CA THR A 293 3.28 6.62 15.09
C THR A 293 2.64 6.84 16.46
N PHE A 294 1.77 5.92 16.88
CA PHE A 294 1.15 5.89 18.20
C PHE A 294 2.18 5.85 19.34
N SER A 295 3.24 5.05 19.19
CA SER A 295 4.27 4.86 20.23
C SER A 295 5.28 6.01 20.27
N ALA A 296 5.71 6.51 19.10
CA ALA A 296 6.65 7.62 18.98
C ALA A 296 6.02 8.99 19.25
N ARG A 297 4.67 9.08 19.26
CA ARG A 297 3.88 10.31 19.44
C ARG A 297 4.23 11.42 18.43
N LYS A 298 4.72 11.03 17.26
CA LYS A 298 5.05 11.94 16.15
C LYS A 298 5.03 11.26 14.78
N GLY A 299 4.84 12.05 13.73
CA GLY A 299 4.87 11.61 12.33
C GLY A 299 4.63 12.77 11.35
N ILE A 300 4.56 12.48 10.05
CA ILE A 300 4.13 13.41 9.00
C ILE A 300 2.68 13.12 8.57
N CYS A 301 2.08 13.94 7.69
CA CYS A 301 0.67 13.80 7.29
C CYS A 301 0.23 12.38 6.89
N TYR A 302 1.11 11.65 6.20
CA TYR A 302 0.90 10.25 5.81
C TYR A 302 0.77 9.30 7.02
N ASP A 303 1.50 9.56 8.10
CA ASP A 303 1.44 8.82 9.36
C ASP A 303 0.17 9.16 10.16
N TYR A 304 -0.20 10.45 10.22
CA TYR A 304 -1.48 10.89 10.82
C TYR A 304 -2.66 10.21 10.13
N ALA A 305 -2.69 10.26 8.79
CA ALA A 305 -3.77 9.66 8.00
C ALA A 305 -3.80 8.13 8.11
N SER A 306 -2.64 7.48 8.27
CA SER A 306 -2.53 6.03 8.47
C SER A 306 -2.99 5.59 9.86
N LEU A 307 -2.59 6.31 10.91
CA LEU A 307 -3.01 6.08 12.29
C LEU A 307 -4.53 6.31 12.45
N MET A 308 -5.07 7.38 11.87
CA MET A 308 -6.50 7.65 11.91
C MET A 308 -7.31 6.59 11.15
N CYS A 309 -6.84 6.14 9.98
CA CYS A 309 -7.39 4.96 9.32
C CYS A 309 -7.39 3.73 10.25
N ALA A 310 -6.25 3.37 10.86
CA ALA A 310 -6.16 2.19 11.71
C ALA A 310 -7.10 2.26 12.91
N MET A 311 -7.12 3.39 13.61
CA MET A 311 -7.97 3.61 14.76
C MET A 311 -9.45 3.51 14.39
N LEU A 312 -9.93 4.19 13.34
CA LEU A 312 -11.34 4.16 12.95
C LEU A 312 -11.77 2.84 12.29
N ARG A 313 -10.94 2.28 11.40
CA ARG A 313 -11.19 0.97 10.77
C ARG A 313 -11.32 -0.13 11.82
N SER A 314 -10.55 -0.07 12.91
CA SER A 314 -10.64 -1.02 14.04
C SER A 314 -11.98 -0.98 14.80
N GLN A 315 -12.72 0.14 14.71
CA GLN A 315 -14.04 0.32 15.31
C GLN A 315 -15.18 0.03 14.31
N GLY A 316 -14.85 -0.51 13.13
CA GLY A 316 -15.78 -0.82 12.06
C GLY A 316 -16.25 0.39 11.25
N ILE A 317 -15.57 1.54 11.37
CA ILE A 317 -15.94 2.79 10.68
C ILE A 317 -15.16 2.88 9.35
N PRO A 318 -15.83 2.87 8.18
CA PRO A 318 -15.16 2.92 6.89
C PRO A 318 -14.43 4.25 6.72
N THR A 319 -13.11 4.18 6.59
CA THR A 319 -12.23 5.36 6.62
C THR A 319 -11.20 5.25 5.50
N ARG A 320 -11.19 6.22 4.58
CA ARG A 320 -10.22 6.34 3.50
C ARG A 320 -8.98 7.08 3.95
N MET A 321 -7.85 6.78 3.31
CA MET A 321 -6.73 7.69 3.19
C MET A 321 -6.75 8.30 1.78
N ILE A 322 -6.66 9.61 1.69
CA ILE A 322 -6.51 10.34 0.44
C ILE A 322 -5.07 10.82 0.36
N LYS A 323 -4.47 10.75 -0.84
CA LYS A 323 -3.20 11.44 -1.17
C LYS A 323 -3.47 12.39 -2.33
N GLY A 324 -2.92 13.60 -2.27
CA GLY A 324 -3.22 14.65 -3.24
C GLY A 324 -2.45 15.94 -3.03
N LEU A 325 -2.97 17.03 -3.59
CA LEU A 325 -2.37 18.37 -3.48
C LEU A 325 -3.24 19.29 -2.62
N VAL A 326 -2.58 20.17 -1.86
CA VAL A 326 -3.18 21.24 -1.06
C VAL A 326 -2.53 22.58 -1.40
N PHE A 327 -3.27 23.68 -1.21
CA PHE A 327 -2.86 25.02 -1.67
C PHE A 327 -2.47 25.04 -3.16
N GLY A 328 -3.13 24.19 -3.97
CA GLY A 328 -2.87 24.01 -5.40
C GLY A 328 -1.59 23.23 -5.78
N SER A 329 -0.60 23.06 -4.89
CA SER A 329 0.72 22.54 -5.29
C SER A 329 1.49 21.73 -4.23
N SER A 330 1.17 21.84 -2.94
CA SER A 330 1.87 21.11 -1.88
C SER A 330 1.32 19.69 -1.77
N TYR A 331 2.16 18.67 -1.72
CA TYR A 331 1.69 17.29 -1.49
C TYR A 331 1.19 17.10 -0.05
N HIS A 332 0.06 16.40 0.13
CA HIS A 332 -0.52 16.13 1.44
C HIS A 332 -1.31 14.80 1.48
N ALA A 333 -1.60 14.32 2.69
CA ALA A 333 -2.39 13.13 2.95
C ALA A 333 -3.38 13.35 4.10
N TRP A 334 -4.62 12.94 3.92
CA TRP A 334 -5.75 13.20 4.83
C TRP A 334 -6.77 12.04 4.82
N ASN A 335 -7.86 12.15 5.59
CA ASN A 335 -8.89 11.09 5.70
C ASN A 335 -10.29 11.50 5.24
N GLU A 336 -11.08 10.51 4.82
CA GLU A 336 -12.53 10.64 4.63
C GLU A 336 -13.26 9.48 5.31
N VAL A 337 -14.33 9.75 6.06
CA VAL A 337 -15.19 8.73 6.70
C VAL A 337 -16.51 8.61 5.95
N PHE A 338 -17.03 7.39 5.83
CA PHE A 338 -18.36 7.13 5.29
C PHE A 338 -19.46 7.34 6.33
N PHE A 339 -20.39 8.23 6.07
CA PHE A 339 -21.62 8.42 6.83
C PHE A 339 -22.82 7.92 6.03
N GLU A 340 -23.64 7.05 6.64
CA GLU A 340 -24.81 6.46 5.99
C GLU A 340 -25.83 7.54 5.59
N GLY A 341 -26.33 7.48 4.35
CA GLY A 341 -27.19 8.51 3.76
C GLY A 341 -26.46 9.71 3.14
N TYR A 342 -25.18 9.92 3.43
CA TYR A 342 -24.42 11.12 3.03
C TYR A 342 -23.21 10.82 2.14
N GLY A 343 -22.58 9.65 2.31
CA GLY A 343 -21.36 9.31 1.58
C GLY A 343 -20.11 9.69 2.36
N TRP A 344 -19.10 10.21 1.66
CA TRP A 344 -17.75 10.40 2.22
C TRP A 344 -17.49 11.85 2.62
N VAL A 345 -17.13 12.05 3.89
CA VAL A 345 -16.91 13.37 4.53
C VAL A 345 -15.48 13.46 5.03
N VAL A 346 -14.78 14.59 4.81
CA VAL A 346 -13.41 14.80 5.31
C VAL A 346 -13.41 14.93 6.83
N VAL A 347 -12.42 14.33 7.50
CA VAL A 347 -12.47 14.05 8.94
C VAL A 347 -11.77 15.12 9.79
N ALA A 348 -12.54 15.92 10.56
CA ALA A 348 -11.96 16.73 11.64
C ALA A 348 -12.95 17.34 12.66
N SER A 349 -12.38 17.92 13.73
CA SER A 349 -13.07 18.71 14.77
C SER A 349 -14.13 19.63 14.19
N PHE A 350 -15.30 19.58 14.81
CA PHE A 350 -16.55 19.90 14.15
C PHE A 350 -17.23 21.15 14.72
N ARG A 351 -17.94 21.85 13.85
CA ARG A 351 -19.31 22.29 14.17
C ARG A 351 -20.22 21.60 13.16
N TRP A 352 -21.05 20.68 13.64
CA TRP A 352 -21.92 19.86 12.77
C TRP A 352 -22.96 20.70 11.97
N LYS A 353 -23.19 21.94 12.40
CA LYS A 353 -24.01 22.98 11.74
C LYS A 353 -23.42 23.54 10.43
N GLU A 354 -22.57 22.76 9.74
CA GLU A 354 -22.03 23.08 8.41
C GLU A 354 -22.38 21.99 7.37
N ILE A 355 -22.86 20.82 7.82
CA ILE A 355 -23.43 19.77 6.94
C ILE A 355 -24.80 20.19 6.38
N ASN A 356 -25.46 21.18 6.98
CA ASN A 356 -26.86 21.55 6.75
C ASN A 356 -27.09 22.65 5.67
N GLY A 357 -26.21 22.79 4.67
CA GLY A 357 -26.55 23.58 3.48
C GLY A 357 -25.42 24.01 2.55
N THR A 358 -24.97 23.12 1.65
CA THR A 358 -24.12 23.32 0.43
C THR A 358 -22.60 23.13 0.52
N GLY A 359 -21.96 23.22 1.69
CA GLY A 359 -20.50 23.14 1.81
C GLY A 359 -19.90 21.72 1.87
N TRP A 360 -18.69 21.55 1.36
CA TRP A 360 -17.80 20.45 1.78
C TRP A 360 -17.22 20.81 3.16
N VAL A 361 -17.37 19.93 4.15
CA VAL A 361 -16.60 20.06 5.40
C VAL A 361 -15.15 19.67 5.12
N LEU A 362 -14.21 20.50 5.57
CA LEU A 362 -12.78 20.34 5.31
C LEU A 362 -11.95 20.86 6.48
N PHE A 363 -11.53 19.95 7.37
CA PHE A 363 -10.37 20.19 8.22
C PHE A 363 -9.51 18.92 8.33
N ASP A 364 -8.30 19.04 8.87
CA ASP A 364 -7.25 18.02 8.76
C ASP A 364 -6.49 17.86 10.09
N SER A 365 -6.25 16.61 10.50
CA SER A 365 -5.62 16.30 11.79
C SER A 365 -4.15 16.72 11.86
N THR A 366 -3.44 16.75 10.73
CA THR A 366 -2.06 17.23 10.63
C THR A 366 -1.99 18.74 10.79
N PHE A 367 -2.87 19.48 10.09
CA PHE A 367 -2.92 20.94 10.17
C PHE A 367 -3.40 21.43 11.53
N ALA A 368 -4.40 20.78 12.14
CA ALA A 368 -4.85 21.09 13.48
C ALA A 368 -3.78 20.79 14.54
N ALA A 369 -3.07 19.66 14.45
CA ALA A 369 -1.92 19.36 15.32
C ALA A 369 -0.71 20.30 15.08
N SER A 370 -0.67 20.95 13.92
CA SER A 370 0.30 22.01 13.59
C SER A 370 -0.18 23.41 14.01
N GLY A 371 -1.33 23.52 14.70
CA GLY A 371 -1.84 24.77 15.27
C GLY A 371 -2.73 25.62 14.35
N MET A 372 -3.17 25.10 13.19
CA MET A 372 -4.15 25.83 12.37
C MET A 372 -5.56 25.77 12.96
N THR A 373 -6.29 26.88 12.93
CA THR A 373 -7.71 26.94 13.35
C THR A 373 -8.63 26.35 12.28
N SER A 374 -9.85 25.96 12.65
CA SER A 374 -10.86 25.47 11.71
C SER A 374 -11.11 26.46 10.55
N GLU A 375 -11.15 27.77 10.82
CA GLU A 375 -11.35 28.84 9.84
C GLU A 375 -10.11 29.11 8.95
N GLN A 376 -8.95 28.55 9.30
CA GLN A 376 -7.78 28.52 8.42
C GLN A 376 -7.81 27.28 7.52
N ILE A 377 -8.16 26.10 8.08
CA ILE A 377 -8.14 24.85 7.32
C ILE A 377 -9.28 24.80 6.29
N SER A 378 -10.48 25.32 6.61
CA SER A 378 -11.61 25.37 5.66
C SER A 378 -11.36 26.27 4.43
N LYS A 379 -10.36 27.15 4.49
CA LYS A 379 -9.91 27.99 3.36
C LYS A 379 -8.84 27.33 2.49
N THR A 380 -8.38 26.13 2.85
CA THR A 380 -7.39 25.38 2.06
C THR A 380 -8.05 24.74 0.85
N THR A 381 -7.39 24.75 -0.31
CA THR A 381 -7.84 23.97 -1.47
C THR A 381 -7.29 22.54 -1.36
N HIS A 382 -8.07 21.54 -1.76
CA HIS A 382 -7.68 20.12 -1.75
C HIS A 382 -8.03 19.44 -3.07
N THR A 383 -7.03 18.87 -3.75
CA THR A 383 -7.17 18.15 -5.02
C THR A 383 -6.81 16.69 -4.82
N LYS A 384 -7.81 15.81 -4.82
CA LYS A 384 -7.62 14.35 -4.70
C LYS A 384 -6.82 13.81 -5.89
N GLN A 385 -5.78 13.01 -5.64
CA GLN A 385 -5.05 12.29 -6.70
C GLN A 385 -5.17 10.77 -6.56
N ARG A 386 -5.23 10.24 -5.33
CA ARG A 386 -5.27 8.80 -5.02
C ARG A 386 -6.11 8.54 -3.76
N VAL A 387 -6.75 7.36 -3.70
CA VAL A 387 -7.70 6.96 -2.65
C VAL A 387 -7.41 5.53 -2.20
N TYR A 388 -7.38 5.30 -0.88
CA TYR A 388 -6.94 4.04 -0.22
C TYR A 388 -7.74 3.73 1.05
#